data_AF-A0A925IM60-F1
#
_entry.id   AF-A0A925IM60-F1
#
_cell.length_a   1.000
_cell.length_b   1.000
_cell.length_c   1.000
_cell.angle_alpha   90.00
_cell.angle_beta   90.00
_cell.angle_gamma   90.00
#
_symmetry.space_group_name_H-M   'P 1'
#
loop_
_entity.id
_entity.type
_entity.pdbx_description
1 polymer ?
#
loop_
_entity_poly.entity_id
_entity_poly.type
_entity_poly.pdbx_seq_one_letter_code
_entity_poly.pdbx_strand_id
1 'polypeptide(L)'
;MNSDLLATRSIEFFKYDEMTWDAVAELPRDTPLILPLGSGYDLDLLADQLSNPPRVGLLPAFPFGWRGSGLELPDHIFAQYIFNLLDSLRDDGFTRVYCLAPQGFDPQSFFLGGYSSSILRLPHSSHNTSMNFLPPDSERGKVILIPIGHTEQHGFHLPLSVDTIIIDSIAKGTATKMPTRSWAMPVMPYGVSTHRSSFAATMNAGGRAFEDFWVAVIDVLVARGFDRFYLMSGHGGNSSFLVNIVKYAGERHRRIFCATAFLHTSGRIGAEALAKYRTSPIGGMGHACELETAYLLHLRPDLCHMERVVDEIDFVSTPDYYMDWIEGGSLVANPPWDDDTKTGAYGAGSHATAEKGRLWLEAAIEEKADHVEQIHEQHERREKRRNEGYGLWGKFTQPHQK
;
A
#
# COMPACT_ATOMS: atom_id res chain seq x y z
N MET A 1 -36.83 -34.09 -29.12
CA MET A 1 -35.44 -33.81 -28.70
C MET A 1 -35.17 -32.36 -29.03
N ASN A 2 -35.46 -31.46 -28.10
CA ASN A 2 -34.92 -30.10 -28.12
C ASN A 2 -33.84 -30.07 -27.05
N SER A 3 -32.60 -30.31 -27.49
CA SER A 3 -31.41 -29.93 -26.75
C SER A 3 -31.25 -28.42 -26.92
N ASP A 4 -32.06 -27.64 -26.22
CA ASP A 4 -31.74 -26.24 -26.01
C ASP A 4 -30.48 -26.21 -25.16
N LEU A 5 -29.40 -25.79 -25.81
CA LEU A 5 -28.10 -25.53 -25.24
C LEU A 5 -28.28 -24.66 -23.99
N LEU A 6 -28.11 -25.26 -22.82
CA LEU A 6 -27.61 -24.57 -21.64
C LEU A 6 -26.20 -24.09 -22.01
N ALA A 7 -26.12 -22.94 -22.68
CA ALA A 7 -24.91 -22.16 -22.71
C ALA A 7 -24.66 -21.79 -21.24
N THR A 8 -23.77 -22.54 -20.59
CA THR A 8 -23.17 -22.16 -19.31
C THR A 8 -22.63 -20.76 -19.51
N ARG A 9 -23.33 -19.75 -18.97
CA ARG A 9 -22.85 -18.38 -19.00
C ARG A 9 -21.55 -18.38 -18.20
N SER A 10 -20.42 -18.34 -18.90
CA SER A 10 -19.11 -18.18 -18.30
C SER A 10 -19.09 -16.83 -17.56
N ILE A 11 -18.69 -16.86 -16.31
CA ILE A 11 -18.65 -15.69 -15.43
C ILE A 11 -17.39 -14.90 -15.74
N GLU A 12 -17.55 -13.59 -15.90
CA GLU A 12 -16.43 -12.67 -16.11
C GLU A 12 -15.82 -12.27 -14.76
N PHE A 13 -14.64 -12.81 -14.44
CA PHE A 13 -13.82 -12.29 -13.35
C PHE A 13 -12.88 -11.21 -13.88
N PHE A 14 -12.90 -10.03 -13.26
CA PHE A 14 -11.99 -8.94 -13.59
C PHE A 14 -11.21 -8.47 -12.35
N LYS A 15 -10.02 -7.94 -12.57
CA LYS A 15 -9.21 -7.34 -11.51
C LYS A 15 -9.61 -5.89 -11.34
N TYR A 16 -10.09 -5.56 -10.16
CA TYR A 16 -10.59 -4.23 -9.83
C TYR A 16 -9.49 -3.17 -9.92
N ASP A 17 -8.28 -3.51 -9.48
CA ASP A 17 -7.14 -2.60 -9.40
C ASP A 17 -6.42 -2.36 -10.74
N GLU A 18 -6.76 -3.12 -11.78
CA GLU A 18 -6.30 -2.87 -13.16
C GLU A 18 -7.26 -1.95 -13.94
N MET A 19 -8.40 -1.57 -13.36
CA MET A 19 -9.34 -0.62 -13.96
C MET A 19 -8.90 0.82 -13.78
N THR A 20 -9.47 1.73 -14.58
CA THR A 20 -9.44 3.18 -14.33
C THR A 20 -10.66 3.57 -13.47
N TRP A 21 -10.58 4.67 -12.74
CA TRP A 21 -11.63 5.03 -11.78
C TRP A 21 -12.98 5.30 -12.44
N ASP A 22 -12.99 5.86 -13.66
CA ASP A 22 -14.21 6.12 -14.43
C ASP A 22 -14.83 4.83 -14.96
N ALA A 23 -14.01 3.85 -15.36
CA ALA A 23 -14.50 2.51 -15.68
C ALA A 23 -15.17 1.83 -14.46
N VAL A 24 -14.65 2.04 -13.25
CA VAL A 24 -15.32 1.58 -12.01
C VAL A 24 -16.61 2.36 -11.78
N ALA A 25 -16.63 3.67 -12.08
CA ALA A 25 -17.84 4.49 -11.98
C ALA A 25 -18.96 4.05 -12.95
N GLU A 26 -18.63 3.36 -14.05
CA GLU A 26 -19.60 2.79 -14.98
C GLU A 26 -20.11 1.40 -14.57
N LEU A 27 -19.51 0.75 -13.57
CA LEU A 27 -19.95 -0.58 -13.14
C LEU A 27 -21.39 -0.53 -12.57
N PRO A 28 -22.22 -1.54 -12.89
CA PRO A 28 -23.48 -1.74 -12.19
C PRO A 28 -23.25 -1.83 -10.68
N ARG A 29 -24.05 -1.12 -9.88
CA ARG A 29 -23.88 -1.05 -8.42
C ARG A 29 -24.27 -2.33 -7.67
N ASP A 30 -24.85 -3.29 -8.38
CA ASP A 30 -25.06 -4.66 -7.94
C ASP A 30 -23.95 -5.63 -8.43
N THR A 31 -22.87 -5.13 -9.04
CA THR A 31 -21.69 -5.95 -9.35
C THR A 31 -21.05 -6.44 -8.05
N PRO A 32 -20.87 -7.76 -7.86
CA PRO A 32 -20.15 -8.29 -6.72
C PRO A 32 -18.68 -7.86 -6.72
N LEU A 33 -18.25 -7.22 -5.65
CA LEU A 33 -16.86 -6.83 -5.43
C LEU A 33 -16.32 -7.59 -4.21
N ILE A 34 -15.20 -8.29 -4.42
CA ILE A 34 -14.66 -9.25 -3.47
C ILE A 34 -13.26 -8.81 -3.06
N LEU A 35 -13.06 -8.57 -1.76
CA LEU A 35 -11.76 -8.39 -1.11
C LEU A 35 -11.27 -9.73 -0.58
N PRO A 36 -10.29 -10.41 -1.22
CA PRO A 36 -9.82 -11.70 -0.76
C PRO A 36 -8.72 -11.54 0.31
N LEU A 37 -8.81 -12.34 1.37
CA LEU A 37 -7.73 -12.50 2.35
C LEU A 37 -6.78 -13.59 1.86
N GLY A 38 -5.65 -13.19 1.27
CA GLY A 38 -4.75 -14.09 0.54
C GLY A 38 -5.23 -14.37 -0.89
N SER A 39 -4.49 -15.24 -1.58
CA SER A 39 -4.68 -15.54 -3.01
C SER A 39 -4.74 -17.06 -3.25
N GLY A 40 -5.38 -17.47 -4.35
CA GLY A 40 -5.47 -18.88 -4.74
C GLY A 40 -6.77 -19.57 -4.32
N TYR A 41 -7.84 -18.79 -4.13
CA TYR A 41 -9.19 -19.32 -3.98
C TYR A 41 -9.69 -19.96 -5.28
N ASP A 42 -10.53 -20.98 -5.13
CA ASP A 42 -11.27 -21.58 -6.24
C ASP A 42 -12.38 -20.63 -6.69
N LEU A 43 -12.26 -20.11 -7.91
CA LEU A 43 -13.18 -19.12 -8.46
C LEU A 43 -14.52 -19.74 -8.87
N ASP A 44 -14.58 -21.03 -9.17
CA ASP A 44 -15.84 -21.71 -9.50
C ASP A 44 -16.69 -21.85 -8.22
N LEU A 45 -16.06 -22.20 -7.09
CA LEU A 45 -16.76 -22.22 -5.80
C LEU A 45 -17.22 -20.82 -5.36
N LEU A 46 -16.42 -19.79 -5.64
CA LEU A 46 -16.81 -18.40 -5.35
C LEU A 46 -18.02 -17.97 -6.19
N ALA A 47 -18.00 -18.29 -7.48
CA ALA A 47 -19.10 -18.05 -8.40
C ALA A 47 -20.41 -18.69 -7.92
N ASP A 48 -20.35 -19.96 -7.53
CA ASP A 48 -21.50 -20.68 -6.99
C ASP A 48 -22.06 -20.03 -5.72
N GLN A 49 -21.17 -19.62 -4.80
CA GLN A 49 -21.58 -18.93 -3.57
C GLN A 49 -22.23 -17.57 -3.85
N LEU A 50 -21.86 -16.92 -4.96
CA LEU A 50 -22.43 -15.64 -5.42
C LEU A 50 -23.69 -15.80 -6.28
N SER A 51 -24.22 -17.02 -6.42
CA SER A 51 -25.36 -17.35 -7.28
C SER A 51 -25.11 -17.04 -8.77
N ASN A 52 -23.88 -17.31 -9.23
CA ASN A 52 -23.48 -17.24 -10.64
C ASN A 52 -23.82 -15.90 -11.33
N PRO A 53 -23.30 -14.76 -10.84
CA PRO A 53 -23.53 -13.45 -11.44
C PRO A 53 -22.84 -13.34 -12.81
N PRO A 54 -23.24 -12.41 -13.70
CA PRO A 54 -22.58 -12.25 -15.00
C PRO A 54 -21.11 -11.84 -14.89
N ARG A 55 -20.74 -11.12 -13.83
CA ARG A 55 -19.38 -10.65 -13.56
C ARG A 55 -19.08 -10.54 -12.06
N VAL A 56 -17.80 -10.59 -11.72
CA VAL A 56 -17.28 -10.42 -10.35
C VAL A 56 -15.98 -9.63 -10.40
N GLY A 57 -15.91 -8.55 -9.62
CA GLY A 57 -14.67 -7.79 -9.43
C GLY A 57 -13.86 -8.35 -8.26
N LEU A 58 -12.61 -8.71 -8.53
CA LEU A 58 -11.65 -9.15 -7.52
C LEU A 58 -10.73 -7.98 -7.18
N LEU A 59 -10.75 -7.55 -5.93
CA LEU A 59 -9.80 -6.58 -5.40
C LEU A 59 -8.43 -7.23 -5.16
N PRO A 60 -7.35 -6.42 -5.05
CA PRO A 60 -6.06 -6.89 -4.60
C PRO A 60 -6.16 -7.72 -3.33
N ALA A 61 -5.47 -8.85 -3.29
CA ALA A 61 -5.48 -9.68 -2.10
C ALA A 61 -4.87 -8.94 -0.89
N PHE A 62 -5.57 -8.98 0.24
CA PHE A 62 -5.00 -8.56 1.50
C PHE A 62 -3.95 -9.60 1.94
N PRO A 63 -2.67 -9.24 2.16
CA PRO A 63 -1.58 -10.22 2.17
C PRO A 63 -1.41 -10.99 3.49
N PHE A 64 -1.69 -10.37 4.64
CA PHE A 64 -1.55 -10.99 5.97
C PHE A 64 -2.41 -10.27 7.02
N GLY A 65 -2.47 -10.76 8.25
CA GLY A 65 -3.13 -10.08 9.39
C GLY A 65 -4.25 -10.89 10.03
N TRP A 66 -4.87 -11.81 9.29
CA TRP A 66 -5.87 -12.74 9.82
C TRP A 66 -5.22 -13.99 10.42
N ARG A 67 -5.98 -14.74 11.22
CA ARG A 67 -5.54 -16.02 11.80
C ARG A 67 -5.19 -17.04 10.71
N GLY A 68 -4.03 -17.67 10.81
CA GLY A 68 -3.49 -18.59 9.79
C GLY A 68 -2.75 -17.92 8.63
N SER A 69 -2.63 -16.59 8.60
CA SER A 69 -1.81 -15.90 7.58
C SER A 69 -0.30 -16.03 7.79
N GLY A 70 0.14 -16.47 8.97
CA GLY A 70 1.54 -16.50 9.40
C GLY A 70 2.01 -15.20 10.09
N LEU A 71 1.27 -14.09 9.93
CA LEU A 71 1.45 -12.84 10.69
C LEU A 71 0.06 -12.40 11.17
N GLU A 72 -0.33 -12.95 12.31
CA GLU A 72 -1.65 -12.72 12.89
C GLU A 72 -1.66 -11.45 13.75
N LEU A 73 -2.72 -10.67 13.63
CA LEU A 73 -2.93 -9.45 14.42
C LEU A 73 -4.15 -9.60 15.33
N PRO A 74 -4.29 -8.78 16.38
CA PRO A 74 -5.51 -8.74 17.18
C PRO A 74 -6.75 -8.52 16.30
N ASP A 75 -7.79 -9.34 16.50
CA ASP A 75 -8.96 -9.39 15.61
C ASP A 75 -9.63 -8.02 15.40
N HIS A 76 -9.71 -7.17 16.43
CA HIS A 76 -10.35 -5.86 16.34
C HIS A 76 -9.54 -4.86 15.49
N ILE A 77 -8.21 -4.93 15.52
CA ILE A 77 -7.33 -4.09 14.69
C ILE A 77 -7.48 -4.49 13.24
N PHE A 78 -7.38 -5.79 12.96
CA PHE A 78 -7.54 -6.34 11.61
C PHE A 78 -8.94 -6.05 11.06
N ALA A 79 -9.99 -6.34 11.82
CA ALA A 79 -11.36 -6.17 11.38
C ALA A 79 -11.68 -4.71 11.06
N GLN A 80 -11.23 -3.74 11.86
CA GLN A 80 -11.49 -2.33 11.58
C GLN A 80 -10.85 -1.88 10.26
N TYR A 81 -9.63 -2.36 9.96
CA TYR A 81 -8.99 -2.08 8.67
C TYR A 81 -9.84 -2.62 7.51
N ILE A 82 -10.23 -3.90 7.59
CA ILE A 82 -11.05 -4.53 6.55
C ILE A 82 -12.39 -3.82 6.39
N PHE A 83 -13.07 -3.46 7.49
CA PHE A 83 -14.35 -2.77 7.40
C PHE A 83 -14.24 -1.41 6.72
N ASN A 84 -13.21 -0.62 7.01
CA ASN A 84 -12.99 0.66 6.34
C ASN A 84 -12.81 0.49 4.82
N LEU A 85 -12.14 -0.59 4.38
CA LEU A 85 -12.02 -0.94 2.97
C LEU A 85 -13.37 -1.35 2.35
N LEU A 86 -14.16 -2.19 3.02
CA LEU A 86 -15.48 -2.57 2.52
C LEU A 86 -16.44 -1.37 2.48
N ASP A 87 -16.37 -0.49 3.47
CA ASP A 87 -17.17 0.74 3.53
C ASP A 87 -16.78 1.70 2.40
N SER A 88 -15.50 1.76 2.00
CA SER A 88 -15.06 2.52 0.82
C SER A 88 -15.83 2.11 -0.45
N LEU A 89 -16.08 0.82 -0.66
CA LEU A 89 -16.85 0.34 -1.82
C LEU A 89 -18.35 0.64 -1.66
N ARG A 90 -18.88 0.61 -0.43
CA ARG A 90 -20.29 0.92 -0.16
C ARG A 90 -20.58 2.40 -0.32
N ASP A 91 -19.64 3.26 0.06
CA ASP A 91 -19.70 4.70 -0.13
C ASP A 91 -19.76 5.06 -1.63
N ASP A 92 -19.10 4.26 -2.49
CA ASP A 92 -19.22 4.34 -3.95
C ASP A 92 -20.55 3.76 -4.48
N GLY A 93 -21.45 3.34 -3.59
CA GLY A 93 -22.79 2.86 -3.90
C GLY A 93 -22.91 1.36 -4.19
N PHE A 94 -21.83 0.57 -4.09
CA PHE A 94 -21.91 -0.87 -4.34
C PHE A 94 -22.68 -1.61 -3.25
N THR A 95 -23.65 -2.43 -3.65
CA THR A 95 -24.56 -3.15 -2.75
C THR A 95 -24.09 -4.57 -2.42
N ARG A 96 -23.21 -5.13 -3.26
CA ARG A 96 -22.72 -6.51 -3.16
C ARG A 96 -21.22 -6.54 -2.89
N VAL A 97 -20.85 -6.10 -1.69
CA VAL A 97 -19.46 -6.00 -1.24
C VAL A 97 -19.15 -7.09 -0.22
N TYR A 98 -18.10 -7.87 -0.47
CA TYR A 98 -17.74 -9.01 0.35
C TYR A 98 -16.24 -9.06 0.66
N CYS A 99 -15.90 -9.50 1.87
CA CYS A 99 -14.58 -10.02 2.18
C CYS A 99 -14.61 -11.55 2.03
N LEU A 100 -13.68 -12.11 1.25
CA LEU A 100 -13.52 -13.55 1.09
C LEU A 100 -12.44 -14.05 2.04
N ALA A 101 -12.85 -14.84 3.03
CA ALA A 101 -11.99 -15.37 4.07
C ALA A 101 -11.76 -16.88 3.89
N PRO A 102 -10.62 -17.40 4.38
CA PRO A 102 -10.36 -18.83 4.31
C PRO A 102 -11.19 -19.59 5.36
N GLN A 103 -11.72 -20.77 5.02
CA GLN A 103 -12.63 -21.56 5.88
C GLN A 103 -11.99 -21.99 7.21
N GLY A 104 -12.51 -21.52 8.34
CA GLY A 104 -11.92 -21.77 9.66
C GLY A 104 -11.36 -20.51 10.31
N PHE A 105 -11.34 -19.38 9.59
CA PHE A 105 -11.38 -18.07 10.22
C PHE A 105 -12.69 -17.96 11.01
N ASP A 106 -12.63 -18.07 12.33
CA ASP A 106 -13.78 -17.93 13.22
C ASP A 106 -13.77 -16.57 13.93
N PRO A 107 -14.37 -15.53 13.35
CA PRO A 107 -14.52 -14.23 13.98
C PRO A 107 -15.67 -14.19 15.00
N GLN A 108 -16.22 -15.34 15.43
CA GLN A 108 -17.42 -15.42 16.29
C GLN A 108 -17.25 -14.92 17.74
N SER A 109 -16.15 -14.26 18.13
CA SER A 109 -16.01 -13.82 19.53
C SER A 109 -16.23 -12.35 19.81
N PHE A 110 -16.23 -11.39 18.85
CA PHE A 110 -16.28 -9.98 19.29
C PHE A 110 -17.25 -8.98 18.62
N PHE A 111 -17.44 -8.82 17.30
CA PHE A 111 -18.24 -7.66 16.82
C PHE A 111 -18.95 -7.78 15.44
N LEU A 112 -19.17 -8.98 14.89
CA LEU A 112 -19.73 -9.16 13.53
C LEU A 112 -21.27 -9.16 13.42
N GLY A 113 -22.01 -8.69 14.43
CA GLY A 113 -23.46 -8.61 14.37
C GLY A 113 -24.00 -7.76 13.21
N GLY A 114 -23.21 -6.79 12.69
CA GLY A 114 -23.61 -5.89 11.61
C GLY A 114 -23.18 -6.30 10.19
N TYR A 115 -22.20 -7.20 10.03
CA TYR A 115 -21.56 -7.47 8.72
C TYR A 115 -21.39 -8.96 8.38
N SER A 116 -22.07 -9.86 9.12
CA SER A 116 -22.01 -11.31 8.87
C SER A 116 -22.34 -11.69 7.42
N SER A 117 -23.27 -10.95 6.77
CA SER A 117 -23.65 -11.14 5.37
C SER A 117 -22.58 -10.73 4.35
N SER A 118 -21.56 -9.98 4.75
CA SER A 118 -20.46 -9.51 3.90
C SER A 118 -19.22 -10.39 3.97
N ILE A 119 -19.23 -11.51 4.69
CA ILE A 119 -18.09 -12.43 4.76
C ILE A 119 -18.41 -13.73 4.02
N LEU A 120 -17.69 -14.00 2.94
CA LEU A 120 -17.70 -15.28 2.23
C LEU A 120 -16.60 -16.18 2.76
N ARG A 121 -16.79 -17.50 2.66
CA ARG A 121 -15.84 -18.48 3.19
C ARG A 121 -15.68 -19.63 2.22
N LEU A 122 -14.44 -19.86 1.81
CA LEU A 122 -14.06 -20.98 0.95
C LEU A 122 -12.84 -21.71 1.53
N PRO A 123 -12.66 -23.00 1.22
CA PRO A 123 -11.41 -23.69 1.51
C PRO A 123 -10.21 -22.93 0.93
N HIS A 124 -9.10 -22.87 1.67
CA HIS A 124 -7.90 -22.14 1.25
C HIS A 124 -6.64 -22.79 1.80
N SER A 125 -5.54 -22.71 1.05
CA SER A 125 -4.27 -23.39 1.34
C SER A 125 -3.62 -22.93 2.65
N SER A 126 -3.85 -21.70 3.09
CA SER A 126 -3.33 -21.17 4.37
C SER A 126 -3.78 -21.98 5.60
N HIS A 127 -4.88 -22.74 5.50
CA HIS A 127 -5.29 -23.68 6.57
C HIS A 127 -4.40 -24.91 6.67
N ASN A 128 -3.67 -25.23 5.60
CA ASN A 128 -2.88 -26.44 5.47
C ASN A 128 -1.37 -26.16 5.40
N THR A 129 -0.92 -24.91 5.28
CA THR A 129 0.51 -24.57 5.20
C THR A 129 0.77 -23.12 5.63
N SER A 130 1.84 -22.88 6.40
CA SER A 130 2.35 -21.52 6.63
C SER A 130 2.80 -20.90 5.30
N MET A 131 2.34 -19.69 5.03
CA MET A 131 2.69 -18.92 3.84
C MET A 131 4.18 -18.53 3.89
N ASN A 132 4.94 -18.84 2.83
CA ASN A 132 6.39 -18.58 2.73
C ASN A 132 6.76 -17.11 2.48
N PHE A 133 5.78 -16.20 2.48
CA PHE A 133 5.97 -14.80 2.13
C PHE A 133 6.21 -13.91 3.35
N LEU A 134 6.62 -14.44 4.49
CA LEU A 134 6.99 -13.69 5.68
C LEU A 134 8.44 -14.00 6.02
N PRO A 135 9.19 -13.07 6.64
CA PRO A 135 10.62 -13.27 6.82
C PRO A 135 10.85 -14.49 7.72
N PRO A 136 11.60 -15.52 7.27
CA PRO A 136 11.98 -16.62 8.14
C PRO A 136 13.02 -16.18 9.17
N ASP A 137 13.20 -16.97 10.23
CA ASP A 137 14.15 -16.66 11.30
C ASP A 137 15.60 -16.49 10.81
N SER A 138 15.95 -17.08 9.66
CA SER A 138 17.26 -16.90 9.01
C SER A 138 17.52 -15.47 8.51
N GLU A 139 16.48 -14.64 8.40
CA GLU A 139 16.56 -13.26 7.91
C GLU A 139 16.75 -12.25 9.06
N ARG A 140 16.82 -12.71 10.32
CA ARG A 140 17.08 -11.82 11.47
C ARG A 140 18.40 -11.06 11.28
N GLY A 141 18.40 -9.81 11.73
CA GLY A 141 19.52 -8.89 11.55
C GLY A 141 19.53 -8.15 10.22
N LYS A 142 18.72 -8.54 9.23
CA LYS A 142 18.47 -7.75 8.01
C LYS A 142 17.47 -6.62 8.26
N VAL A 143 17.45 -5.64 7.37
CA VAL A 143 16.35 -4.65 7.30
C VAL A 143 15.15 -5.31 6.65
N ILE A 144 14.03 -5.35 7.36
CA ILE A 144 12.76 -5.78 6.79
C ILE A 144 12.14 -4.60 6.05
N LEU A 145 12.10 -4.70 4.72
CA LEU A 145 11.44 -3.74 3.83
C LEU A 145 9.95 -4.02 3.85
N ILE A 146 9.16 -2.99 4.16
CA ILE A 146 7.71 -3.06 4.25
C ILE A 146 7.14 -2.13 3.18
N PRO A 147 6.91 -2.65 1.95
CA PRO A 147 6.29 -1.88 0.87
C PRO A 147 4.80 -1.68 1.11
N ILE A 148 4.35 -0.43 1.07
CA ILE A 148 2.97 -0.04 1.32
C ILE A 148 2.52 0.85 0.17
N GLY A 149 1.74 0.27 -0.73
CA GLY A 149 1.14 0.97 -1.85
C GLY A 149 -0.23 1.51 -1.50
N HIS A 150 -1.08 1.57 -2.52
CA HIS A 150 -2.46 1.95 -2.42
C HIS A 150 -3.26 1.47 -3.64
N THR A 151 -4.59 1.54 -3.52
CA THR A 151 -5.54 1.30 -4.62
C THR A 151 -6.36 2.57 -4.75
N GLU A 152 -6.02 3.42 -5.72
CA GLU A 152 -6.66 4.73 -5.90
C GLU A 152 -6.72 5.22 -7.34
N GLN A 153 -7.64 6.14 -7.58
CA GLN A 153 -7.81 6.80 -8.87
C GLN A 153 -6.49 7.41 -9.35
N HIS A 154 -6.17 7.30 -10.63
CA HIS A 154 -4.99 7.94 -11.25
C HIS A 154 -5.34 8.54 -12.61
N GLY A 155 -6.33 9.43 -12.63
CA GLY A 155 -6.84 9.99 -13.87
C GLY A 155 -7.49 8.93 -14.77
N PHE A 156 -7.70 9.28 -16.03
CA PHE A 156 -8.32 8.38 -17.01
C PHE A 156 -7.34 7.42 -17.69
N HIS A 157 -6.03 7.62 -17.53
CA HIS A 157 -5.02 6.88 -18.31
C HIS A 157 -4.29 5.79 -17.53
N LEU A 158 -4.40 5.74 -16.20
CA LEU A 158 -3.68 4.78 -15.36
C LEU A 158 -4.60 3.90 -14.50
N PRO A 159 -4.16 2.68 -14.16
CA PRO A 159 -4.93 1.77 -13.33
C PRO A 159 -4.95 2.22 -11.86
N LEU A 160 -5.85 1.66 -11.05
CA LEU A 160 -5.88 1.97 -9.61
C LEU A 160 -4.65 1.48 -8.83
N SER A 161 -3.87 0.56 -9.41
CA SER A 161 -2.75 -0.14 -8.77
C SER A 161 -1.39 0.56 -8.90
N VAL A 162 -1.33 1.81 -9.40
CA VAL A 162 -0.08 2.55 -9.67
C VAL A 162 0.90 2.49 -8.49
N ASP A 163 0.49 2.97 -7.32
CA ASP A 163 1.30 3.06 -6.11
C ASP A 163 1.85 1.70 -5.69
N THR A 164 0.99 0.67 -5.79
CA THR A 164 1.31 -0.71 -5.42
C THR A 164 2.34 -1.31 -6.37
N ILE A 165 2.16 -1.15 -7.69
CA ILE A 165 3.08 -1.66 -8.72
C ILE A 165 4.47 -1.02 -8.55
N ILE A 166 4.51 0.29 -8.32
CA ILE A 166 5.76 1.04 -8.19
C ILE A 166 6.53 0.59 -6.93
N ILE A 167 5.88 0.63 -5.76
CA ILE A 167 6.59 0.36 -4.50
C ILE A 167 7.00 -1.10 -4.35
N ASP A 168 6.21 -2.03 -4.88
CA ASP A 168 6.56 -3.45 -4.94
C ASP A 168 7.80 -3.68 -5.81
N SER A 169 7.86 -3.03 -6.98
CA SER A 169 9.01 -3.12 -7.89
C SER A 169 10.28 -2.57 -7.25
N ILE A 170 10.19 -1.42 -6.55
CA ILE A 170 11.31 -0.81 -5.84
C ILE A 170 11.77 -1.70 -4.67
N ALA A 171 10.85 -2.22 -3.86
CA ALA A 171 11.19 -3.07 -2.72
C ALA A 171 11.82 -4.41 -3.16
N LYS A 172 11.27 -5.05 -4.19
CA LYS A 172 11.85 -6.27 -4.79
C LYS A 172 13.23 -5.99 -5.38
N GLY A 173 13.37 -4.93 -6.17
CA GLY A 173 14.66 -4.52 -6.73
C GLY A 173 15.71 -4.24 -5.65
N THR A 174 15.31 -3.59 -4.55
CA THR A 174 16.17 -3.33 -3.38
C THR A 174 16.60 -4.63 -2.72
N ALA A 175 15.67 -5.55 -2.46
CA ALA A 175 15.97 -6.84 -1.85
C ALA A 175 16.88 -7.71 -2.73
N THR A 176 16.68 -7.70 -4.05
CA THR A 176 17.56 -8.38 -5.01
C THR A 176 18.97 -7.79 -5.02
N LYS A 177 19.10 -6.46 -4.90
CA LYS A 177 20.39 -5.77 -4.84
C LYS A 177 21.11 -5.99 -3.50
N MET A 178 20.36 -6.12 -2.42
CA MET A 178 20.85 -6.21 -1.04
C MET A 178 20.44 -7.52 -0.35
N PRO A 179 20.72 -8.71 -0.92
CA PRO A 179 20.14 -9.98 -0.49
C PRO A 179 20.64 -10.45 0.89
N THR A 180 21.81 -9.97 1.33
CA THR A 180 22.38 -10.29 2.65
C THR A 180 22.02 -9.26 3.72
N ARG A 181 21.47 -8.12 3.32
CA ARG A 181 21.25 -6.94 4.19
C ARG A 181 19.79 -6.57 4.34
N SER A 182 18.93 -7.01 3.44
CA SER A 182 17.50 -6.69 3.44
C SER A 182 16.64 -7.88 3.01
N TRP A 183 15.36 -7.83 3.38
CA TRP A 183 14.35 -8.79 2.95
C TRP A 183 13.01 -8.06 2.80
N ALA A 184 12.29 -8.28 1.68
CA ALA A 184 11.05 -7.57 1.39
C ALA A 184 9.80 -8.39 1.75
N MET A 185 8.93 -7.79 2.57
CA MET A 185 7.57 -8.27 2.79
C MET A 185 6.73 -8.12 1.52
N PRO A 186 5.63 -8.90 1.39
CA PRO A 186 4.60 -8.65 0.40
C PRO A 186 4.10 -7.22 0.49
N VAL A 187 3.91 -6.60 -0.67
CA VAL A 187 3.32 -5.27 -0.74
C VAL A 187 1.92 -5.27 -0.14
N MET A 188 1.64 -4.26 0.68
CA MET A 188 0.29 -3.96 1.11
C MET A 188 -0.36 -3.03 0.06
N PRO A 189 -1.43 -3.45 -0.63
CA PRO A 189 -2.06 -2.65 -1.69
C PRO A 189 -3.06 -1.61 -1.15
N TYR A 190 -3.12 -1.44 0.17
CA TYR A 190 -4.08 -0.58 0.86
C TYR A 190 -3.36 0.36 1.82
N GLY A 191 -3.86 1.58 1.88
CA GLY A 191 -3.25 2.70 2.59
C GLY A 191 -4.31 3.71 3.03
N VAL A 192 -3.90 4.93 3.29
CA VAL A 192 -4.79 6.01 3.73
C VAL A 192 -4.93 7.06 2.64
N SER A 193 -6.15 7.26 2.17
CA SER A 193 -6.51 8.38 1.30
C SER A 193 -7.59 9.24 1.95
N THR A 194 -7.31 10.53 2.11
CA THR A 194 -8.18 11.54 2.72
C THR A 194 -8.95 12.36 1.68
N HIS A 195 -8.86 12.01 0.40
CA HIS A 195 -9.49 12.70 -0.73
C HIS A 195 -10.49 11.83 -1.49
N ARG A 196 -10.84 10.65 -0.93
CA ARG A 196 -11.68 9.62 -1.58
C ARG A 196 -13.06 10.08 -2.06
N SER A 197 -13.61 11.18 -1.53
CA SER A 197 -14.98 11.62 -1.86
C SER A 197 -15.10 12.28 -3.23
N SER A 198 -13.98 12.70 -3.83
CA SER A 198 -14.00 13.45 -5.10
C SER A 198 -14.10 12.52 -6.32
N PHE A 199 -13.57 11.29 -6.24
CA PHE A 199 -13.54 10.33 -7.35
C PHE A 199 -13.78 8.91 -6.85
N ALA A 200 -14.44 8.10 -7.67
CA ALA A 200 -14.75 6.71 -7.32
C ALA A 200 -13.49 5.85 -7.19
N ALA A 201 -13.67 4.64 -6.67
CA ALA A 201 -12.73 3.52 -6.67
C ALA A 201 -11.52 3.61 -5.74
N THR A 202 -11.27 4.77 -5.14
CA THR A 202 -10.22 4.94 -4.16
C THR A 202 -10.57 4.18 -2.89
N MET A 203 -9.63 3.40 -2.35
CA MET A 203 -9.82 2.61 -1.13
C MET A 203 -9.26 3.38 0.06
N ASN A 204 -9.87 3.31 1.25
CA ASN A 204 -9.31 3.96 2.44
C ASN A 204 -9.31 3.04 3.65
N ALA A 205 -8.12 2.76 4.19
CA ALA A 205 -7.96 2.00 5.42
C ALA A 205 -8.39 2.78 6.67
N GLY A 206 -8.50 4.11 6.59
CA GLY A 206 -8.72 5.00 7.73
C GLY A 206 -7.46 5.17 8.58
N GLY A 207 -7.06 6.43 8.83
CA GLY A 207 -5.77 6.76 9.43
C GLY A 207 -5.44 6.05 10.74
N ARG A 208 -6.38 6.01 11.69
CA ARG A 208 -6.15 5.33 12.99
C ARG A 208 -6.01 3.82 12.84
N ALA A 209 -6.89 3.19 12.06
CA ALA A 209 -6.83 1.75 11.83
C ALA A 209 -5.56 1.35 11.07
N PHE A 210 -5.09 2.19 10.15
CA PHE A 210 -3.81 2.01 9.46
C PHE A 210 -2.61 2.10 10.43
N GLU A 211 -2.58 3.10 11.31
CA GLU A 211 -1.53 3.22 12.33
C GLU A 211 -1.52 2.03 13.29
N ASP A 212 -2.69 1.67 13.85
CA ASP A 212 -2.84 0.55 14.78
C ASP A 212 -2.42 -0.78 14.13
N PHE A 213 -2.78 -1.00 12.87
CA PHE A 213 -2.39 -2.18 12.11
C PHE A 213 -0.89 -2.29 11.96
N TRP A 214 -0.21 -1.24 11.49
CA TRP A 214 1.23 -1.32 11.25
C TRP A 214 2.05 -1.36 12.53
N VAL A 215 1.59 -0.70 13.61
CA VAL A 215 2.19 -0.88 14.94
C VAL A 215 2.07 -2.33 15.39
N ALA A 216 0.89 -2.95 15.23
CA ALA A 216 0.69 -4.35 15.59
C ALA A 216 1.54 -5.31 14.73
N VAL A 217 1.71 -5.02 13.43
CA VAL A 217 2.62 -5.78 12.56
C VAL A 217 4.06 -5.70 13.08
N ILE A 218 4.53 -4.50 13.43
CA ILE A 218 5.86 -4.31 14.00
C ILE A 218 5.98 -5.06 15.32
N ASP A 219 4.99 -4.98 16.22
CA ASP A 219 4.98 -5.70 17.50
C ASP A 219 5.20 -7.21 17.31
N VAL A 220 4.51 -7.82 16.35
CA VAL A 220 4.66 -9.25 16.02
C VAL A 220 6.06 -9.56 15.48
N LEU A 221 6.60 -8.72 14.60
CA LEU A 221 7.94 -8.91 14.04
C LEU A 221 9.04 -8.73 15.11
N VAL A 222 8.88 -7.76 16.02
CA VAL A 222 9.79 -7.59 17.17
C VAL A 222 9.76 -8.81 18.08
N ALA A 223 8.57 -9.33 18.39
CA ALA A 223 8.43 -10.54 19.19
C ALA A 223 9.12 -11.77 18.54
N ARG A 224 9.24 -11.77 17.21
CA ARG A 224 9.98 -12.78 16.44
C ARG A 224 11.48 -12.50 16.29
N GLY A 225 11.99 -11.43 16.91
CA GLY A 225 13.42 -11.10 16.95
C GLY A 225 13.93 -10.25 15.78
N PHE A 226 13.04 -9.64 14.98
CA PHE A 226 13.43 -8.62 14.01
C PHE A 226 13.52 -7.24 14.67
N ASP A 227 14.49 -6.44 14.25
CA ASP A 227 14.87 -5.21 14.97
C ASP A 227 15.19 -4.02 14.05
N ARG A 228 15.09 -4.19 12.72
CA ARG A 228 15.32 -3.16 11.72
C ARG A 228 14.18 -3.18 10.71
N PHE A 229 13.44 -2.07 10.63
CA PHE A 229 12.26 -1.95 9.75
C PHE A 229 12.36 -0.72 8.88
N TYR A 230 11.99 -0.86 7.62
CA TYR A 230 11.86 0.25 6.70
C TYR A 230 10.48 0.25 6.06
N LEU A 231 9.61 1.16 6.53
CA LEU A 231 8.29 1.38 5.95
C LEU A 231 8.43 2.26 4.71
N MET A 232 8.16 1.69 3.55
CA MET A 232 8.35 2.32 2.25
C MET A 232 6.99 2.68 1.66
N SER A 233 6.73 3.98 1.49
CA SER A 233 5.48 4.43 0.89
C SER A 233 5.52 4.46 -0.63
N GLY A 234 4.52 3.86 -1.25
CA GLY A 234 4.13 4.06 -2.65
C GLY A 234 3.19 5.25 -2.87
N HIS A 235 2.57 5.75 -1.79
CA HIS A 235 1.44 6.69 -1.84
C HIS A 235 1.67 7.90 -0.93
N GLY A 236 1.39 9.11 -1.41
CA GLY A 236 1.58 10.36 -0.65
C GLY A 236 0.78 10.43 0.65
N GLY A 237 -0.48 9.96 0.63
CA GLY A 237 -1.38 10.01 1.79
C GLY A 237 -0.91 9.17 2.98
N ASN A 238 -0.06 8.16 2.77
CA ASN A 238 0.49 7.34 3.84
C ASN A 238 1.56 8.08 4.66
N SER A 239 2.29 9.04 4.07
CA SER A 239 3.59 9.50 4.60
C SER A 239 3.51 10.08 6.02
N SER A 240 2.46 10.85 6.33
CA SER A 240 2.27 11.42 7.68
C SER A 240 1.97 10.34 8.73
N PHE A 241 1.19 9.33 8.38
CA PHE A 241 0.86 8.20 9.26
C PHE A 241 2.07 7.28 9.47
N LEU A 242 2.90 7.05 8.46
CA LEU A 242 4.13 6.27 8.60
C LEU A 242 5.12 6.94 9.58
N VAL A 243 5.19 8.27 9.59
CA VAL A 243 6.00 9.00 10.58
C VAL A 243 5.48 8.75 12.00
N ASN A 244 4.16 8.71 12.20
CA ASN A 244 3.57 8.37 13.50
C ASN A 244 3.87 6.93 13.90
N ILE A 245 3.72 5.98 12.98
CA ILE A 245 4.05 4.55 13.21
C ILE A 245 5.50 4.39 13.66
N VAL A 246 6.46 5.05 12.99
CA VAL A 246 7.88 5.02 13.37
C VAL A 246 8.08 5.51 14.81
N LYS A 247 7.40 6.59 15.21
CA LYS A 247 7.47 7.13 16.58
C LYS A 247 6.88 6.16 17.61
N TYR A 248 5.68 5.64 17.35
CA TYR A 248 5.01 4.69 18.26
C TYR A 248 5.80 3.38 18.41
N ALA A 249 6.35 2.87 17.31
CA ALA A 249 7.21 1.68 17.32
C ALA A 249 8.48 1.90 18.15
N GLY A 250 9.13 3.07 17.99
CA GLY A 250 10.32 3.43 18.77
C GLY A 250 10.04 3.66 20.26
N GLU A 251 8.86 4.19 20.59
CA GLU A 251 8.40 4.34 21.97
C GLU A 251 8.17 2.97 22.63
N ARG A 252 7.42 2.08 21.96
CA ARG A 252 7.11 0.72 22.43
C ARG A 252 8.35 -0.16 22.53
N HIS A 253 9.24 -0.08 21.53
CA HIS A 253 10.39 -0.97 21.38
C HIS A 253 11.69 -0.19 21.30
N ARG A 254 12.20 0.26 22.44
CA ARG A 254 13.38 1.15 22.53
C ARG A 254 14.71 0.62 21.94
N ARG A 255 14.73 -0.61 21.44
CA ARG A 255 15.92 -1.30 20.89
C ARG A 255 15.88 -1.55 19.39
N ILE A 256 14.74 -1.35 18.74
CA ILE A 256 14.66 -1.46 17.29
C ILE A 256 15.14 -0.19 16.60
N PHE A 257 15.37 -0.29 15.30
CA PHE A 257 15.47 0.84 14.39
C PHE A 257 14.32 0.75 13.39
N CYS A 258 13.33 1.62 13.53
CA CYS A 258 12.20 1.73 12.63
C CYS A 258 12.34 3.05 11.86
N ALA A 259 12.22 3.00 10.53
CA ALA A 259 12.41 4.16 9.67
C ALA A 259 11.37 4.21 8.57
N THR A 260 11.15 5.42 8.07
CA THR A 260 10.40 5.70 6.84
C THR A 260 11.06 6.88 6.12
N ALA A 261 10.74 7.06 4.85
CA ALA A 261 11.13 8.21 4.05
C ALA A 261 9.85 8.84 3.49
N PHE A 262 9.92 10.09 3.00
CA PHE A 262 8.75 10.78 2.49
C PHE A 262 8.06 10.01 1.35
N LEU A 263 8.77 9.80 0.23
CA LEU A 263 8.29 9.03 -0.93
C LEU A 263 9.41 8.17 -1.55
N HIS A 264 9.04 7.33 -2.52
CA HIS A 264 9.93 6.33 -3.09
C HIS A 264 11.03 6.89 -4.00
N THR A 265 10.86 8.10 -4.53
CA THR A 265 11.84 8.78 -5.41
C THR A 265 12.08 10.21 -4.93
N SER A 266 12.34 10.39 -3.64
CA SER A 266 12.40 11.74 -3.04
C SER A 266 13.63 12.00 -2.17
N GLY A 267 14.52 11.01 -2.00
CA GLY A 267 15.79 11.24 -1.33
C GLY A 267 16.83 11.85 -2.27
N ARG A 268 18.08 11.84 -1.82
CA ARG A 268 19.19 12.50 -2.53
C ARG A 268 19.39 11.98 -3.96
N ILE A 269 19.35 10.66 -4.15
CA ILE A 269 19.64 10.03 -5.46
C ILE A 269 18.42 10.17 -6.38
N GLY A 270 17.22 9.94 -5.85
CA GLY A 270 15.97 10.09 -6.60
C GLY A 270 15.73 11.53 -7.03
N ALA A 271 15.93 12.51 -6.15
CA ALA A 271 15.75 13.93 -6.46
C ALA A 271 16.72 14.41 -7.54
N GLU A 272 17.99 13.99 -7.50
CA GLU A 272 18.96 14.28 -8.57
C GLU A 272 18.52 13.68 -9.92
N ALA A 273 18.00 12.45 -9.93
CA ALA A 273 17.50 11.80 -11.14
C ALA A 273 16.22 12.48 -11.68
N LEU A 274 15.31 12.89 -10.80
CA LEU A 274 14.11 13.65 -11.19
C LEU A 274 14.51 14.99 -11.83
N ALA A 275 15.35 15.77 -11.17
CA ALA A 275 15.81 17.06 -11.69
C ALA A 275 16.50 16.94 -13.06
N LYS A 276 17.20 15.82 -13.30
CA LYS A 276 17.90 15.58 -14.57
C LYS A 276 16.98 15.22 -15.74
N TYR A 277 15.94 14.42 -15.50
CA TYR A 277 15.14 13.81 -16.58
C TYR A 277 13.71 14.33 -16.69
N ARG A 278 13.22 15.05 -15.68
CA ARG A 278 11.91 15.70 -15.69
C ARG A 278 11.82 16.66 -16.88
N THR A 279 10.65 16.68 -17.52
CA THR A 279 10.36 17.63 -18.60
C THR A 279 9.10 18.44 -18.38
N SER A 280 8.23 18.04 -17.47
CA SER A 280 7.09 18.83 -17.03
C SER A 280 7.53 20.01 -16.15
N PRO A 281 6.79 21.15 -16.18
CA PRO A 281 7.02 22.25 -15.23
C PRO A 281 6.64 21.83 -13.81
N ILE A 282 7.01 22.65 -12.81
CA ILE A 282 6.51 22.52 -11.42
C ILE A 282 4.98 22.41 -11.44
N GLY A 283 4.44 21.48 -10.66
CA GLY A 283 3.04 21.04 -10.69
C GLY A 283 2.80 19.79 -11.55
N GLY A 284 3.70 19.45 -12.48
CA GLY A 284 3.57 18.29 -13.36
C GLY A 284 3.85 16.92 -12.74
N MET A 285 4.19 16.88 -11.44
CA MET A 285 4.69 15.69 -10.72
C MET A 285 3.89 15.38 -9.44
N GLY A 286 2.64 15.83 -9.32
CA GLY A 286 1.82 15.59 -8.11
C GLY A 286 1.20 14.19 -8.05
N HIS A 287 0.26 13.92 -8.96
CA HIS A 287 -0.56 12.70 -9.01
C HIS A 287 -1.04 12.38 -10.43
N ALA A 288 -1.14 11.09 -10.79
CA ALA A 288 -1.31 10.61 -12.16
C ALA A 288 -0.30 11.27 -13.14
N CYS A 289 0.90 11.51 -12.62
CA CYS A 289 1.80 12.54 -13.13
C CYS A 289 2.85 11.99 -14.10
N GLU A 290 3.81 12.83 -14.55
CA GLU A 290 4.90 12.38 -15.45
C GLU A 290 5.69 11.21 -14.83
N LEU A 291 5.96 11.24 -13.52
CA LEU A 291 6.73 10.21 -12.81
C LEU A 291 6.00 8.87 -12.78
N GLU A 292 4.77 8.86 -12.28
CA GLU A 292 3.95 7.66 -12.13
C GLU A 292 3.64 7.05 -13.50
N THR A 293 3.23 7.88 -14.46
CA THR A 293 2.96 7.43 -15.81
C THR A 293 4.21 6.82 -16.45
N ALA A 294 5.40 7.40 -16.22
CA ALA A 294 6.65 6.86 -16.75
C ALA A 294 6.99 5.50 -16.13
N TYR A 295 6.81 5.35 -14.81
CA TYR A 295 6.95 4.06 -14.15
C TYR A 295 6.04 3.00 -14.76
N LEU A 296 4.75 3.31 -14.95
CA LEU A 296 3.80 2.36 -15.48
C LEU A 296 4.07 2.02 -16.95
N LEU A 297 4.47 2.99 -17.78
CA LEU A 297 4.93 2.72 -19.15
C LEU A 297 6.13 1.77 -19.21
N HIS A 298 6.97 1.75 -18.16
CA HIS A 298 8.08 0.81 -18.06
C HIS A 298 7.66 -0.56 -17.51
N LEU A 299 6.84 -0.58 -16.45
CA LEU A 299 6.52 -1.78 -15.66
C LEU A 299 5.30 -2.56 -16.18
N ARG A 300 4.25 -1.85 -16.58
CA ARG A 300 2.95 -2.37 -17.03
C ARG A 300 2.37 -1.48 -18.14
N PRO A 301 3.04 -1.36 -19.30
CA PRO A 301 2.55 -0.55 -20.42
C PRO A 301 1.18 -1.02 -20.93
N ASP A 302 0.83 -2.28 -20.69
CA ASP A 302 -0.47 -2.87 -21.03
C ASP A 302 -1.65 -2.25 -20.25
N LEU A 303 -1.39 -1.60 -19.11
CA LEU A 303 -2.40 -0.91 -18.31
C LEU A 303 -2.46 0.60 -18.58
N CYS A 304 -1.62 1.13 -19.47
CA CYS A 304 -1.55 2.56 -19.76
C CYS A 304 -2.41 2.95 -20.97
N HIS A 305 -3.42 3.77 -20.75
CA HIS A 305 -4.28 4.30 -21.81
C HIS A 305 -3.83 5.72 -22.20
N MET A 306 -2.64 5.83 -22.80
CA MET A 306 -2.00 7.13 -23.07
C MET A 306 -2.84 8.04 -23.98
N GLU A 307 -3.74 7.49 -24.80
CA GLU A 307 -4.70 8.26 -25.59
C GLU A 307 -5.76 8.99 -24.75
N ARG A 308 -5.90 8.62 -23.47
CA ARG A 308 -6.84 9.22 -22.51
C ARG A 308 -6.14 10.15 -21.51
N VAL A 309 -4.84 10.39 -21.66
CA VAL A 309 -4.07 11.24 -20.74
C VAL A 309 -4.57 12.69 -20.79
N VAL A 310 -4.74 13.30 -19.63
CA VAL A 310 -5.10 14.72 -19.48
C VAL A 310 -4.15 15.33 -18.46
N ASP A 311 -3.43 16.37 -18.88
CA ASP A 311 -2.54 17.11 -17.99
C ASP A 311 -3.34 18.20 -17.27
N GLU A 312 -3.41 18.13 -15.95
CA GLU A 312 -4.04 19.14 -15.08
C GLU A 312 -2.99 19.67 -14.11
N ILE A 313 -2.41 20.83 -14.45
CA ILE A 313 -1.32 21.49 -13.71
C ILE A 313 -1.65 22.93 -13.27
N ASP A 314 -2.87 23.40 -13.54
CA ASP A 314 -3.37 24.74 -13.20
C ASP A 314 -4.32 24.69 -12.00
N PHE A 315 -3.86 24.03 -10.94
CA PHE A 315 -4.60 23.87 -9.69
C PHE A 315 -4.47 25.09 -8.78
N VAL A 316 -5.37 25.23 -7.79
CA VAL A 316 -5.39 26.38 -6.89
C VAL A 316 -4.13 26.38 -6.02
N SER A 317 -3.22 27.29 -6.32
CA SER A 317 -1.89 27.35 -5.69
C SER A 317 -1.52 28.74 -5.20
N THR A 318 -0.61 28.76 -4.23
CA THR A 318 0.06 29.96 -3.71
C THR A 318 1.55 29.66 -3.56
N PRO A 319 2.44 30.66 -3.34
CA PRO A 319 3.88 30.41 -3.22
C PRO A 319 4.28 29.34 -2.20
N ASP A 320 3.49 29.17 -1.14
CA ASP A 320 3.71 28.20 -0.07
C ASP A 320 2.73 27.01 -0.10
N TYR A 321 1.87 26.91 -1.12
CA TYR A 321 0.92 25.79 -1.27
C TYR A 321 0.75 25.41 -2.75
N TYR A 322 1.34 24.29 -3.13
CA TYR A 322 1.22 23.67 -4.44
C TYR A 322 1.61 22.19 -4.31
N MET A 323 1.18 21.36 -5.25
CA MET A 323 1.51 19.94 -5.27
C MET A 323 2.60 19.66 -6.29
N ASP A 324 3.68 19.03 -5.83
CA ASP A 324 4.74 18.47 -6.66
C ASP A 324 5.39 17.33 -5.86
N TRP A 325 6.27 16.56 -6.50
CA TRP A 325 6.86 15.37 -5.89
C TRP A 325 7.91 15.71 -4.82
N ILE A 326 8.82 16.64 -5.14
CA ILE A 326 9.95 17.03 -4.29
C ILE A 326 9.67 18.35 -3.57
N GLU A 327 9.23 19.33 -4.34
CA GLU A 327 9.08 20.71 -3.91
C GLU A 327 7.59 20.92 -3.59
N GLY A 328 7.17 20.50 -2.40
CA GLY A 328 5.88 20.91 -1.85
C GLY A 328 5.99 22.30 -1.23
N GLY A 329 4.88 23.02 -1.20
CA GLY A 329 4.76 24.24 -0.41
C GLY A 329 4.99 23.98 1.10
N SER A 330 5.38 25.02 1.85
CA SER A 330 5.57 24.93 3.31
C SER A 330 4.25 24.80 4.09
N LEU A 331 3.13 25.17 3.47
CA LEU A 331 1.79 25.06 4.00
C LEU A 331 1.21 23.68 3.64
N VAL A 332 0.61 23.03 4.63
CA VAL A 332 -0.05 21.72 4.45
C VAL A 332 -1.56 21.91 4.56
N ALA A 333 -2.29 21.47 3.53
CA ALA A 333 -3.75 21.45 3.50
C ALA A 333 -4.26 20.19 2.78
N ASN A 334 -5.54 19.90 2.95
CA ASN A 334 -6.24 18.79 2.28
C ASN A 334 -7.61 19.28 1.80
N PRO A 335 -7.65 20.14 0.77
CA PRO A 335 -8.90 20.54 0.14
C PRO A 335 -9.54 19.35 -0.62
N PRO A 336 -10.84 19.42 -0.91
CA PRO A 336 -11.48 18.50 -1.88
C PRO A 336 -10.75 18.56 -3.23
N TRP A 337 -10.48 17.40 -3.83
CA TRP A 337 -9.73 17.36 -5.09
C TRP A 337 -10.56 17.83 -6.29
N ASP A 338 -11.89 17.75 -6.19
CA ASP A 338 -12.84 18.25 -7.18
C ASP A 338 -12.85 19.79 -7.29
N ASP A 339 -12.20 20.50 -6.37
CA ASP A 339 -11.93 21.94 -6.51
C ASP A 339 -10.77 22.22 -7.48
N ASP A 340 -9.84 21.28 -7.65
CA ASP A 340 -8.57 21.47 -8.37
C ASP A 340 -8.49 20.70 -9.70
N THR A 341 -9.17 19.57 -9.81
CA THR A 341 -9.07 18.65 -10.95
C THR A 341 -10.44 18.12 -11.38
N LYS A 342 -10.64 17.98 -12.69
CA LYS A 342 -11.85 17.36 -13.26
C LYS A 342 -11.70 15.87 -13.47
N THR A 343 -10.46 15.41 -13.66
CA THR A 343 -10.15 14.04 -14.09
C THR A 343 -9.61 13.18 -12.95
N GLY A 344 -9.24 13.80 -11.84
CA GLY A 344 -8.46 13.20 -10.76
C GLY A 344 -6.95 13.30 -10.97
N ALA A 345 -6.47 13.73 -12.14
CA ALA A 345 -5.05 13.99 -12.36
C ALA A 345 -4.61 15.30 -11.68
N TYR A 346 -3.42 15.27 -11.08
CA TYR A 346 -2.78 16.43 -10.45
C TYR A 346 -1.33 16.50 -10.96
N GLY A 347 -1.16 16.56 -12.28
CA GLY A 347 0.14 16.36 -12.90
C GLY A 347 0.08 16.31 -14.44
N ALA A 348 1.25 16.04 -15.03
CA ALA A 348 1.45 16.08 -16.48
C ALA A 348 1.89 14.71 -17.03
N GLY A 349 0.98 13.73 -17.01
CA GLY A 349 1.25 12.38 -17.50
C GLY A 349 1.71 12.31 -18.96
N SER A 350 1.34 13.28 -19.80
CA SER A 350 1.70 13.28 -21.24
C SER A 350 3.20 13.36 -21.52
N HIS A 351 3.98 13.84 -20.54
CA HIS A 351 5.44 13.96 -20.63
C HIS A 351 6.18 12.64 -20.40
N ALA A 352 5.48 11.61 -19.95
CA ALA A 352 6.08 10.34 -19.54
C ALA A 352 6.63 9.53 -20.72
N THR A 353 7.71 8.80 -20.46
CA THR A 353 8.23 7.78 -21.37
C THR A 353 8.70 6.56 -20.59
N ALA A 354 8.64 5.38 -21.19
CA ALA A 354 9.14 4.15 -20.57
C ALA A 354 10.63 4.24 -20.19
N GLU A 355 11.43 4.98 -20.95
CA GLU A 355 12.86 5.17 -20.64
C GLU A 355 13.06 6.01 -19.36
N LYS A 356 12.26 7.06 -19.15
CA LYS A 356 12.26 7.80 -17.88
C LYS A 356 11.87 6.88 -16.71
N GLY A 357 10.86 6.02 -16.92
CA GLY A 357 10.43 5.04 -15.93
C GLY A 357 11.56 4.10 -15.52
N ARG A 358 12.31 3.56 -16.48
CA ARG A 358 13.49 2.72 -16.22
C ARG A 358 14.55 3.47 -15.42
N LEU A 359 14.91 4.69 -15.86
CA LEU A 359 15.94 5.51 -15.22
C LEU A 359 15.57 5.89 -13.77
N TRP A 360 14.32 6.28 -13.53
CA TRP A 360 13.84 6.62 -12.19
C TRP A 360 13.66 5.39 -11.31
N LEU A 361 13.35 4.22 -11.87
CA LEU A 361 13.31 2.96 -11.11
C LEU A 361 14.70 2.55 -10.62
N GLU A 362 15.70 2.62 -11.49
CA GLU A 362 17.09 2.37 -11.11
C GLU A 362 17.57 3.31 -10.00
N ALA A 363 17.27 4.61 -10.13
CA ALA A 363 17.61 5.61 -9.13
C ALA A 363 16.89 5.36 -7.79
N ALA A 364 15.61 5.02 -7.82
CA ALA A 364 14.84 4.71 -6.62
C ALA A 364 15.38 3.45 -5.91
N ILE A 365 15.67 2.37 -6.65
CA ILE A 365 16.27 1.16 -6.08
C ILE A 365 17.63 1.45 -5.45
N GLU A 366 18.49 2.22 -6.13
CA GLU A 366 19.79 2.63 -5.58
C GLU A 366 19.62 3.44 -4.29
N GLU A 367 18.68 4.38 -4.26
CA GLU A 367 18.37 5.17 -3.07
C GLU A 367 17.92 4.30 -1.90
N LYS A 368 17.02 3.34 -2.14
CA LYS A 368 16.52 2.48 -1.06
C LYS A 368 17.60 1.51 -0.58
N ALA A 369 18.50 1.07 -1.45
CA ALA A 369 19.68 0.29 -1.05
C ALA A 369 20.65 1.13 -0.17
N ASP A 370 20.88 2.40 -0.52
CA ASP A 370 21.65 3.33 0.31
C ASP A 370 21.00 3.55 1.68
N HIS A 371 19.67 3.72 1.73
CA HIS A 371 18.94 3.82 3.00
C HIS A 371 19.05 2.54 3.85
N VAL A 372 19.08 1.35 3.24
CA VAL A 372 19.31 0.09 3.97
C VAL A 372 20.67 0.09 4.67
N GLU A 373 21.74 0.51 3.99
CA GLU A 373 23.07 0.62 4.61
C GLU A 373 23.08 1.68 5.72
N GLN A 374 22.44 2.82 5.51
CA GLN A 374 22.30 3.84 6.56
C GLN A 374 21.53 3.33 7.78
N ILE A 375 20.47 2.54 7.59
CA ILE A 375 19.72 1.90 8.68
C ILE A 375 20.63 0.98 9.49
N HIS A 376 21.42 0.13 8.82
CA HIS A 376 22.41 -0.74 9.49
C HIS A 376 23.41 0.08 10.29
N GLU A 377 24.01 1.09 9.66
CA GLU A 377 24.98 1.96 10.30
C GLU A 377 24.40 2.68 11.53
N GLN A 378 23.19 3.24 11.41
CA GLN A 378 22.51 3.96 12.49
C GLN A 378 22.17 3.02 13.65
N HIS A 379 21.78 1.78 13.37
CA HIS A 379 21.53 0.76 14.38
C HIS A 379 22.83 0.36 15.11
N GLU A 380 23.88 0.02 14.37
CA GLU A 380 25.19 -0.40 14.91
C GLU A 380 25.84 0.70 15.78
N ARG A 381 25.83 1.95 15.30
CA ARG A 381 26.35 3.11 16.06
C ARG A 381 25.59 3.33 17.36
N ARG A 382 24.27 3.10 17.38
CA ARG A 382 23.45 3.20 18.60
C ARG A 382 23.73 2.06 19.56
N GLU A 383 23.88 0.83 19.09
CA GLU A 383 24.30 -0.30 19.94
C GLU A 383 25.66 -0.02 20.59
N LYS A 384 26.64 0.45 19.81
CA LYS A 384 27.95 0.86 20.32
C LYS A 384 27.84 1.92 21.43
N ARG A 385 27.12 3.03 21.18
CA ARG A 385 26.92 4.08 22.20
C ARG A 385 26.26 3.54 23.48
N ARG A 386 25.31 2.61 23.37
CA ARG A 386 24.66 2.02 24.56
C ARG A 386 25.63 1.16 25.37
N ASN A 387 26.51 0.42 24.69
CA ASN A 387 27.57 -0.35 25.34
C ASN A 387 28.65 0.54 25.98
N GLU A 388 28.86 1.75 25.43
CA GLU A 388 29.71 2.80 26.02
C GLU A 388 29.04 3.55 27.19
N GLY A 389 27.83 3.15 27.60
CA GLY A 389 27.14 3.70 28.77
C GLY A 389 26.26 4.93 28.50
N TYR A 390 26.00 5.30 27.24
CA TYR A 390 25.04 6.37 26.93
C TYR A 390 23.61 5.98 27.36
N GLY A 391 22.80 6.99 27.70
CA GLY A 391 21.44 6.76 28.24
C GLY A 391 21.45 6.50 29.75
N LEU A 392 21.88 7.51 30.51
CA LEU A 392 22.11 7.46 31.96
C LEU A 392 20.87 7.83 32.81
N TRP A 393 19.74 8.19 32.19
CA TRP A 393 18.53 8.53 32.93
C TRP A 393 18.06 7.33 33.76
N GLY A 394 17.95 7.52 35.09
CA GLY A 394 17.62 6.48 36.05
C GLY A 394 18.80 5.58 36.48
N LYS A 395 20.02 5.80 35.98
CA LYS A 395 21.24 5.05 36.36
C LYS A 395 22.17 5.82 37.31
N PHE A 396 21.79 7.03 37.72
CA PHE A 396 22.45 7.72 38.81
C PHE A 396 21.95 7.13 40.14
N THR A 397 22.64 6.12 40.65
CA THR A 397 22.59 5.84 42.09
C THR A 397 23.12 7.07 42.80
N GLN A 398 22.32 7.69 43.68
CA GLN A 398 22.82 8.75 44.53
C GLN A 398 24.01 8.21 45.33
N PRO A 399 25.19 8.85 45.26
CA PRO A 399 26.27 8.51 46.15
C PRO A 399 25.89 9.02 47.56
N HIS A 400 25.68 8.09 48.48
CA HIS A 400 25.64 8.27 49.94
C HIS A 400 24.32 8.77 50.57
N GLN A 401 23.49 7.81 51.02
CA GLN A 401 22.97 7.85 52.39
C GLN A 401 23.65 6.71 53.15
N LYS A 402 24.73 7.03 53.84
CA LYS A 402 25.38 6.18 54.85
C LYS A 402 25.21 6.85 56.20
#